data_AF-A0A0M1J6C6-F1
#
_entry.id   AF-A0A0M1J6C6-F1
#
_cell.length_a   1.000
_cell.length_b   1.000
_cell.length_c   1.000
_cell.angle_alpha   90.00
_cell.angle_beta   90.00
_cell.angle_gamma   90.00
#
_symmetry.space_group_name_H-M   'P 1'
#
loop_
_entity.id
_entity.type
_entity.pdbx_description
1 polymer ?
#
loop_
_entity_poly.entity_id
_entity_poly.type
_entity_poly.pdbx_seq_one_letter_code
_entity_poly.pdbx_strand_id
1 'polypeptide(L)'
;MRHLLSILFNINLLNCSFWIHQWKRTIDYNEKEQMLVGKGTKSKLLVAYIQGLMDRQKQQFNRLILNKIDSRCRKNRQKTIADVIEP
;
A
#
# COMPACT_ATOMS: atom_id res chain seq x y z
N MET A 1 -12.81 -26.31 13.29
CA MET A 1 -13.43 -25.09 12.70
C MET A 1 -13.10 -23.85 13.54
N ARG A 2 -11.85 -23.38 13.53
CA ARG A 2 -11.39 -22.21 14.32
C ARG A 2 -10.44 -21.31 13.52
N HIS A 3 -10.78 -20.91 12.29
CA HIS A 3 -9.96 -19.92 11.56
C HIS A 3 -10.77 -18.96 10.65
N LEU A 4 -12.08 -18.81 10.86
CA LEU A 4 -12.94 -17.95 10.02
C LEU A 4 -13.37 -16.64 10.71
N LEU A 5 -12.53 -16.06 11.57
CA LEU A 5 -12.88 -14.85 12.34
C LEU A 5 -11.71 -13.87 12.52
N SER A 6 -11.01 -13.52 11.42
CA SER A 6 -9.94 -12.50 11.50
C SER A 6 -9.90 -11.51 10.33
N ILE A 7 -10.91 -11.51 9.46
CA ILE A 7 -10.98 -10.55 8.34
C ILE A 7 -12.09 -9.53 8.60
N LEU A 8 -12.08 -8.91 9.78
CA LEU A 8 -12.52 -7.53 9.87
C LEU A 8 -11.34 -6.69 9.39
N PHE A 9 -11.23 -6.56 8.07
CA PHE A 9 -10.27 -5.69 7.42
C PHE A 9 -10.51 -4.28 7.98
N ASN A 10 -9.62 -3.81 8.85
CA ASN A 10 -9.74 -2.47 9.39
C ASN A 10 -9.49 -1.52 8.20
N ILE A 11 -10.54 -0.97 7.60
CA ILE A 11 -10.50 -0.10 6.39
C ILE A 11 -9.46 1.02 6.55
N ASN A 12 -9.19 1.42 7.79
CA ASN A 12 -8.13 2.36 8.14
C ASN A 12 -6.73 1.94 7.67
N LEU A 13 -6.43 0.65 7.54
CA LEU A 13 -5.15 0.14 7.07
C LEU A 13 -4.97 0.29 5.55
N LEU A 14 -6.03 0.56 4.80
CA LEU A 14 -6.01 0.66 3.34
C LEU A 14 -6.15 2.08 2.81
N ASN A 15 -6.18 3.08 3.70
CA ASN A 15 -6.32 4.47 3.31
C ASN A 15 -4.98 5.19 3.15
N CYS A 16 -5.04 6.34 2.48
CA CYS A 16 -3.91 7.20 2.24
C CYS A 16 -3.29 7.75 3.52
N SER A 17 -4.07 7.97 4.57
CA SER A 17 -3.55 8.37 5.89
C SER A 17 -2.59 7.32 6.45
N PHE A 18 -2.94 6.04 6.35
CA PHE A 18 -2.10 4.95 6.81
C PHE A 18 -0.86 4.76 5.94
N TRP A 19 -0.99 4.83 4.61
CA TRP A 19 0.17 4.87 3.71
C TRP A 19 1.15 5.98 4.08
N ILE A 20 0.68 7.22 4.23
CA ILE A 20 1.53 8.38 4.57
C ILE A 20 2.26 8.14 5.91
N HIS A 21 1.60 7.49 6.86
CA HIS A 21 2.20 7.20 8.15
C HIS A 21 3.27 6.10 8.08
N GLN A 22 3.07 5.06 7.28
CA GLN A 22 3.99 3.92 7.19
C GLN A 22 5.12 4.13 6.17
N TRP A 23 4.88 4.89 5.10
CA TRP A 23 5.81 5.12 4.01
C TRP A 23 7.13 5.73 4.53
N LYS A 24 8.27 5.11 4.14
CA LYS A 24 9.63 5.45 4.61
C LYS A 24 9.88 5.30 6.11
N ARG A 25 8.92 4.82 6.89
CA ARG A 25 9.10 4.47 8.31
C ARG A 25 9.20 2.96 8.49
N THR A 26 8.22 2.26 7.95
CA THR A 26 8.07 0.80 8.05
C THR A 26 7.81 0.16 6.69
N ILE A 27 7.74 0.95 5.62
CA ILE A 27 7.67 0.47 4.24
C ILE A 27 8.82 1.10 3.47
N ASP A 28 9.65 0.24 2.89
CA ASP A 28 10.78 0.59 2.05
C ASP A 28 10.55 0.10 0.61
N TYR A 29 11.24 0.72 -0.35
CA TYR A 29 11.27 0.25 -1.73
C TYR A 29 12.62 -0.40 -2.02
N ASN A 30 12.62 -1.67 -2.38
CA ASN A 30 13.80 -2.35 -2.87
C ASN A 30 13.98 -2.07 -4.37
N GLU A 31 14.99 -1.28 -4.73
CA GLU A 31 15.24 -0.90 -6.12
C GLU A 31 15.72 -2.06 -6.99
N LYS A 32 16.42 -3.03 -6.41
CA LYS A 32 16.96 -4.19 -7.14
C LYS A 32 15.86 -5.13 -7.57
N GLU A 33 14.92 -5.39 -6.66
CA GLU A 33 13.80 -6.30 -6.87
C GLU A 33 12.55 -5.58 -7.38
N GLN A 34 12.61 -4.25 -7.51
CA GLN A 34 11.51 -3.39 -7.91
C GLN A 34 10.22 -3.68 -7.14
N MET A 35 10.33 -3.83 -5.81
CA MET A 35 9.19 -4.17 -4.96
C MET A 35 9.20 -3.42 -3.63
N LEU A 36 8.01 -3.30 -3.04
CA LEU A 36 7.84 -2.78 -1.68
C LEU A 36 8.13 -3.85 -0.64
N VAL A 37 8.72 -3.44 0.48
CA VAL A 37 9.04 -4.30 1.62
C VAL A 37 8.49 -3.67 2.89
N GLY A 38 7.61 -4.38 3.59
CA GLY A 38 6.99 -3.93 4.84
C GLY A 38 7.63 -4.54 6.09
N LYS A 39 7.86 -3.73 7.11
CA LYS A 39 8.34 -4.11 8.45
C LYS A 39 7.16 -4.17 9.42
N GLY A 40 6.92 -5.33 10.02
CA GLY A 40 5.77 -5.58 10.90
C GLY A 40 4.48 -5.93 10.16
N THR A 41 3.51 -6.52 10.86
CA THR A 41 2.33 -7.16 10.26
C THR A 41 1.47 -6.18 9.45
N LYS A 42 1.17 -4.98 10.00
CA LYS A 42 0.31 -4.01 9.32
C LYS A 42 0.93 -3.50 8.01
N SER A 43 2.23 -3.22 8.01
CA SER A 43 2.94 -2.74 6.83
C SER A 43 3.10 -3.84 5.78
N LYS A 44 3.35 -5.09 6.20
CA LYS A 44 3.34 -6.25 5.29
C LYS A 44 1.98 -6.43 4.60
N LEU A 45 0.88 -6.29 5.34
CA LEU A 45 -0.47 -6.36 4.78
C LEU A 45 -0.74 -5.24 3.78
N LEU A 46 -0.36 -4.00 4.11
CA LEU A 46 -0.50 -2.87 3.17
C LEU A 46 0.34 -3.09 1.90
N VAL A 47 1.57 -3.55 2.04
CA VAL A 47 2.46 -3.85 0.90
C VAL A 47 1.86 -4.92 -0.01
N ALA A 48 1.39 -6.03 0.55
CA ALA A 48 0.77 -7.11 -0.23
C ALA A 48 -0.48 -6.61 -0.97
N TYR A 49 -1.30 -5.78 -0.32
CA TYR A 49 -2.47 -5.16 -0.96
C TYR A 49 -2.07 -4.27 -2.14
N ILE A 50 -1.07 -3.39 -1.95
CA ILE A 50 -0.60 -2.49 -3.00
C ILE A 50 0.03 -3.26 -4.16
N GLN A 51 0.81 -4.31 -3.88
CA GLN A 51 1.35 -5.21 -4.89
C GLN A 51 0.23 -5.85 -5.72
N GLY A 52 -0.81 -6.40 -5.07
CA GLY A 52 -1.96 -6.98 -5.79
C GLY A 52 -2.69 -5.99 -6.70
N LEU A 53 -2.87 -4.74 -6.26
CA LEU A 53 -3.46 -3.68 -7.09
C LEU A 53 -2.59 -3.35 -8.32
N MET A 54 -1.27 -3.27 -8.12
CA MET A 54 -0.31 -2.95 -9.17
C MET A 54 -0.20 -4.09 -10.21
N ASP A 55 -0.15 -5.34 -9.73
CA ASP A 55 -0.12 -6.54 -10.58
C ASP A 55 -1.39 -6.64 -11.45
N ARG A 56 -2.57 -6.34 -10.87
CA ARG A 56 -3.83 -6.28 -11.61
C ARG A 56 -3.81 -5.25 -12.73
N GLN A 57 -3.12 -4.13 -12.52
CA GLN A 57 -2.92 -3.10 -13.55
C GLN A 57 -1.74 -3.35 -14.49
N LYS A 58 -1.00 -4.45 -14.30
CA LYS A 58 0.24 -4.74 -15.02
C LYS A 58 1.27 -3.61 -14.88
N GLN A 59 1.29 -2.94 -13.72
CA GLN A 59 2.25 -1.88 -13.42
C GLN A 59 3.35 -2.40 -12.50
N GLN A 60 4.60 -2.09 -12.81
CA GLN A 60 5.74 -2.38 -11.93
C GLN A 60 6.04 -1.20 -11.02
N PHE A 61 6.57 -1.46 -9.82
CA PHE A 61 7.03 -0.37 -8.98
C PHE A 61 8.26 0.30 -9.57
N ASN A 62 8.23 1.62 -9.56
CA ASN A 62 9.40 2.46 -9.76
C ASN A 62 9.24 3.74 -8.95
N ARG A 63 10.32 4.53 -8.83
CA ARG A 63 10.32 5.79 -8.07
C ARG A 63 9.20 6.75 -8.53
N LEU A 64 8.91 6.80 -9.83
CA LEU A 64 7.90 7.71 -10.39
C LEU A 64 6.48 7.33 -9.95
N ILE A 65 6.13 6.04 -10.00
CA ILE A 65 4.83 5.56 -9.53
C ILE A 65 4.68 5.74 -8.03
N LEU A 66 5.72 5.41 -7.25
CA LEU A 66 5.69 5.58 -5.79
C LEU A 66 5.52 7.05 -5.39
N ASN A 67 6.19 7.97 -6.09
CA ASN A 67 6.01 9.41 -5.89
C ASN A 67 4.60 9.88 -6.28
N LYS A 68 4.02 9.30 -7.34
CA LYS A 68 2.64 9.58 -7.76
C LYS A 68 1.62 9.11 -6.71
N ILE A 69 1.80 7.91 -6.16
CA ILE A 69 0.96 7.38 -5.08
C ILE A 69 1.07 8.28 -3.85
N ASP A 70 2.29 8.58 -3.39
CA ASP A 70 2.51 9.45 -2.22
C ASP A 70 1.92 10.85 -2.42
N SER A 71 2.15 11.47 -3.59
CA SER A 71 1.58 12.78 -3.93
C SER A 71 0.04 12.77 -3.92
N ARG A 72 -0.59 11.80 -4.58
CA ARG A 72 -2.05 11.67 -4.61
C ARG A 72 -2.64 11.42 -3.23
N CYS A 73 -1.99 10.58 -2.43
CA CYS A 73 -2.42 10.34 -1.06
C CYS A 73 -2.29 11.58 -0.16
N ARG A 74 -1.23 12.38 -0.33
CA ARG A 74 -1.09 13.65 0.41
C ARG A 74 -2.13 14.68 0.02
N LYS A 75 -2.61 14.69 -1.24
CA LYS A 75 -3.70 15.56 -1.69
C LYS A 75 -5.04 15.22 -1.04
N ASN A 76 -5.34 13.93 -0.83
CA ASN A 76 -6.54 13.53 -0.10
C ASN A 76 -6.28 12.30 0.78
N ARG A 77 -6.07 12.55 2.08
CA ARG A 77 -5.71 11.51 3.07
C ARG A 77 -6.83 10.51 3.35
N GLN A 78 -8.07 10.87 3.04
CA GLN A 78 -9.25 10.03 3.31
C GLN A 78 -9.51 9.01 2.19
N LYS A 79 -8.92 9.20 1.00
CA LYS A 79 -9.03 8.23 -0.10
C LYS A 79 -8.39 6.89 0.26
N THR A 80 -8.90 5.83 -0.35
CA THR A 80 -8.25 4.52 -0.29
C THR A 80 -7.03 4.50 -1.22
N ILE A 81 -6.13 3.56 -0.98
CA ILE A 81 -4.99 3.34 -1.87
C ILE A 81 -5.45 2.82 -3.24
N ALA A 82 -6.52 2.03 -3.29
CA ALA A 82 -7.15 1.63 -4.55
C ALA A 82 -7.58 2.85 -5.37
N ASP A 83 -8.29 3.83 -4.79
CA ASP A 83 -8.73 5.04 -5.50
C ASP A 83 -7.56 5.88 -6.08
N VAL A 84 -6.36 5.70 -5.54
CA VAL A 84 -5.15 6.40 -5.98
C VAL A 84 -4.42 5.64 -7.08
N ILE A 85 -4.43 4.31 -7.01
CA ILE A 85 -3.74 3.42 -7.96
C ILE A 85 -4.64 3.13 -9.18
N GLU A 86 -5.92 2.82 -8.97
CA GLU A 86 -7.00 2.60 -9.96
C GLU A 86 -7.85 3.89 -10.13
N PRO A 87 -7.35 4.95 -10.82
CA PRO A 87 -8.13 6.16 -11.05
C PRO A 87 -9.29 5.95 -12.03
#